data_AF-A0A7D5KAR7-F1
#
_entry.id   AF-A0A7D5KAR7-F1
#
_cell.length_a   1.000
_cell.length_b   1.000
_cell.length_c   1.000
_cell.angle_alpha   90.00
_cell.angle_beta   90.00
_cell.angle_gamma   90.00
#
_symmetry.space_group_name_H-M   'P 1'
#
loop_
_entity.id
_entity.type
_entity.pdbx_description
1 polymer ?
#
loop_
_entity_poly.entity_id
_entity_poly.type
_entity_poly.pdbx_seq_one_letter_code
_entity_poly.pdbx_strand_id
1 'polypeptide(L)' 'MSKLFGPVLVRWEGPGGDVRTREFVHHSLSPGWIVGYDKNENPVKKIPRNRVYEVEVLGR' A
#
# COMPACT_ATOMS: atom_id res chain seq x y z
N MET A 1 11.88 -10.56 -8.41
CA MET A 1 11.60 -9.11 -8.60
C MET A 1 10.15 -8.84 -8.27
N SER A 2 9.86 -7.86 -7.40
CA SER A 2 8.49 -7.43 -7.13
C SER A 2 8.04 -6.52 -8.28
N LYS A 3 6.92 -6.81 -8.93
CA LYS A 3 6.38 -5.93 -9.99
C LYS A 3 5.80 -4.68 -9.33
N LEU A 4 6.18 -3.50 -9.82
CA LEU A 4 5.54 -2.23 -9.45
C LEU A 4 4.23 -2.10 -10.22
N PHE A 5 3.20 -1.68 -9.52
CA PHE A 5 1.86 -1.42 -10.05
C PHE A 5 1.55 0.07 -9.90
N GLY A 6 0.51 0.52 -10.62
CA GLY A 6 0.06 1.91 -10.61
C GLY A 6 -0.41 2.41 -9.24
N PRO A 7 -0.90 3.66 -9.17
CA PRO A 7 -1.28 4.27 -7.91
C PRO A 7 -2.43 3.52 -7.24
N VAL A 8 -2.38 3.49 -5.92
CA VAL A 8 -3.40 2.83 -5.08
C VAL A 8 -3.73 3.66 -3.87
N LEU A 9 -4.99 3.62 -3.47
CA LEU A 9 -5.43 4.02 -2.13
C LEU A 9 -5.52 2.77 -1.27
N VAL A 10 -4.79 2.74 -0.16
CA VAL A 10 -4.84 1.62 0.79
C VAL A 10 -5.48 2.11 2.09
N ARG A 11 -6.47 1.35 2.58
CA ARG A 11 -7.11 1.56 3.87
C ARG A 11 -6.81 0.39 4.80
N TRP A 12 -6.25 0.66 5.98
CA TRP A 12 -5.75 -0.38 6.89
C TRP A 12 -5.85 0.01 8.38
N GLU A 13 -5.73 -0.98 9.25
CA GLU A 13 -5.70 -0.82 10.71
C GLU A 13 -4.33 -0.38 11.22
N GLY A 14 -4.29 0.78 11.87
CA GLY A 14 -3.14 1.33 12.57
C GLY A 14 -2.82 0.58 13.87
N PRO A 15 -1.67 0.89 14.51
CA PRO A 15 -1.26 0.22 15.74
C PRO A 15 -2.23 0.38 16.92
N GLY A 16 -3.08 1.41 16.92
CA GLY A 16 -4.06 1.67 17.98
C GLY A 16 -5.49 1.23 17.64
N GLY A 17 -5.69 0.45 16.57
CA GLY A 17 -7.02 0.12 16.04
C GLY A 17 -7.64 1.25 15.21
N ASP A 18 -6.91 2.35 15.00
CA ASP A 18 -7.33 3.47 14.17
C ASP A 18 -7.32 3.09 12.68
N VAL A 19 -8.34 3.52 11.94
CA VAL A 19 -8.37 3.30 10.49
C VAL A 19 -7.52 4.36 9.81
N ARG A 20 -6.51 3.93 9.05
CA ARG A 20 -5.64 4.79 8.26
C ARG A 20 -5.91 4.59 6.78
N THR A 21 -5.81 5.69 6.03
CA THR A 21 -5.92 5.68 4.58
C THR A 21 -4.74 6.43 4.00
N ARG A 22 -4.11 5.89 2.95
CA ARG A 22 -3.01 6.55 2.25
C ARG A 22 -2.94 6.14 0.79
N GLU A 23 -2.71 7.13 -0.05
CA GLU A 23 -2.40 6.95 -1.45
C GLU A 23 -0.89 6.69 -1.65
N PHE A 24 -0.56 5.76 -2.53
CA PHE A 24 0.79 5.50 -2.98
C PHE A 24 0.87 5.68 -4.49
N VAL A 25 1.93 6.34 -4.96
CA VAL A 25 2.17 6.58 -6.40
C VAL A 25 2.40 5.25 -7.12
N HIS A 26 3.13 4.35 -6.47
CA HIS A 26 3.29 2.96 -6.88
C HIS A 26 3.14 2.04 -5.69
N HIS A 27 2.76 0.79 -5.95
CA HIS A 27 2.77 -0.26 -4.95
C HIS A 27 3.34 -1.57 -5.47
N SER A 28 3.76 -2.43 -4.56
CA SER A 28 4.10 -3.80 -4.87
C SER A 28 3.54 -4.75 -3.82
N LEU A 29 3.24 -5.98 -4.24
CA LEU A 29 2.71 -7.02 -3.37
C LEU A 29 3.83 -8.00 -3.04
N SER A 30 4.12 -8.17 -1.76
CA SER A 30 5.01 -9.22 -1.27
C SER A 30 4.22 -10.24 -0.42
N PRO A 31 4.80 -11.42 -0.12
CA PRO A 31 4.16 -12.38 0.78
C PRO A 31 3.87 -11.73 2.13
N GLY A 32 2.59 -11.49 2.42
CA GLY A 32 2.12 -10.89 3.66
C GLY A 32 2.14 -9.35 3.73
N TRP A 33 2.63 -8.63 2.71
CA TRP A 33 2.71 -7.16 2.75
C TRP A 33 2.24 -6.47 1.47
N ILE A 34 1.72 -5.27 1.65
CA ILE A 34 1.65 -4.25 0.60
C ILE A 34 2.77 -3.25 0.86
N VAL A 35 3.59 -2.99 -0.14
CA VAL A 35 4.65 -1.99 -0.07
C VAL A 35 4.24 -0.80 -0.92
N GLY A 36 4.14 0.37 -0.29
CA GLY A 36 3.87 1.63 -0.97
C GLY A 36 5.16 2.39 -1.26
N TYR A 37 5.25 3.00 -2.43
CA TYR A 37 6.42 3.70 -2.96
C TYR A 37 6.09 5.17 -3.27
N ASP A 38 7.13 6.00 -3.27
CA ASP A 38 7.05 7.37 -3.77
C ASP A 38 7.27 7.45 -5.29
N LYS A 39 7.24 8.68 -5.83
CA LYS A 39 7.46 8.98 -7.25
C LYS A 39 8.87 8.65 -7.77
N ASN A 40 9.83 8.42 -6.88
CA ASN A 40 11.21 8.06 -7.20
C ASN A 40 11.46 6.56 -6.98
N GLU A 41 10.39 5.76 -6.85
CA GLU A 41 10.43 4.32 -6.59
C GLU A 41 11.10 3.93 -5.26
N ASN A 42 11.19 4.85 -4.28
CA ASN A 42 11.67 4.51 -2.95
C ASN A 42 10.54 3.94 -2.09
N PRO A 43 10.78 2.84 -1.35
CA PRO A 43 9.77 2.26 -0.46
C PRO A 43 9.54 3.19 0.74
N VAL A 44 8.32 3.73 0.87
CA VAL A 44 7.96 4.64 1.97
C VAL A 44 7.16 3.97 3.08
N LYS A 45 6.48 2.85 2.77
CA LYS A 45 5.66 2.14 3.75
C LYS A 45 5.52 0.66 3.43
N LYS A 46 5.51 -0.17 4.47
CA LYS A 46 5.09 -1.58 4.42
C LYS A 46 3.86 -1.75 5.30
N ILE A 47 2.80 -2.35 4.76
CA ILE A 47 1.52 -2.57 5.44
C ILE A 47 1.25 -4.08 5.47
N PRO A 48 1.06 -4.69 6.65
CA PRO A 48 0.68 -6.10 6.75
C PRO A 48 -0.67 -6.35 6.06
N ARG A 49 -0.75 -7.36 5.18
CA ARG A 49 -1.99 -7.67 4.43
C ARG A 49 -3.16 -8.04 5.33
N ASN A 50 -2.90 -8.63 6.50
CA ASN A 50 -3.93 -8.96 7.49
C ASN A 50 -4.53 -7.74 8.21
N ARG A 51 -3.96 -6.54 8.01
CA ARG A 51 -4.51 -5.28 8.53
C ARG A 51 -5.17 -4.44 7.44
N VAL A 52 -5.12 -4.87 6.19
CA VAL A 52 -5.69 -4.13 5.06
C VAL A 52 -7.17 -4.45 4.98
N TYR A 53 -7.99 -3.41 5.06
CA TYR A 53 -9.43 -3.54 4.83
C TYR A 53 -9.74 -3.41 3.34
N GLU A 54 -9.09 -2.47 2.65
CA GLU A 54 -9.41 -2.13 1.27
C GLU A 54 -8.17 -1.68 0.51
N VAL A 55 -8.12 -2.04 -0.78
CA VAL A 55 -7.14 -1.56 -1.76
C VAL A 55 -7.92 -1.13 -2.99
N GLU A 56 -7.90 0.16 -3.27
CA GLU A 56 -8.48 0.73 -4.49
C GLU A 56 -7.34 1.03 -5.47
N VAL A 57 -7.39 0.45 -6.66
CA VAL A 57 -6.47 0.80 -7.75
C VAL A 57 -6.97 2.08 -8.40
N LEU A 58 -6.23 3.16 -8.23
CA LEU A 58 -6.54 4.46 -8.79
C LEU A 58 -6.10 4.45 -10.25
N GLY A 59 -6.92 3.86 -11.10
CA GLY A 59 -6.54 3.55 -12.48
C GLY A 59 -7.59 3.95 -13.49
N ARG A 60 -7.42 5.14 -14.07
CA ARG A 60 -7.07 5.29 -15.48
C ARG A 60 -6.38 6.63 -15.73
#